data_AF-A0A5C5TTI1-F1
#
_entry.id   AF-A0A5C5TTI1-F1
#
_cell.length_a   1.000
_cell.length_b   1.000
_cell.length_c   1.000
_cell.angle_alpha   90.00
_cell.angle_beta   90.00
_cell.angle_gamma   90.00
#
_symmetry.space_group_name_H-M   'P 1'
#
loop_
_entity.id
_entity.type
_entity.pdbx_description
1 polymer ?
#
loop_
_entity_poly.entity_id
_entity_poly.type
_entity_poly.pdbx_seq_one_letter_code
_entity_poly.pdbx_strand_id
1 'polypeptide(L)'
;MGLSHAPDYTWSEHFSDRALERFGVDSDRLAKWVARQISSLTLYSTETTSSPDVKKYVSDDGIIFVCDTVKRTFVTCYEANDMLAEGQKITIHEYNVELFSKELTKLAHKYRLKDSQEMLLSTKEHLEAFYQLAHTLMVGRLTEKNYQLLSQLIDEYHAVKAAMKVIEQKRGDFKC
;
A
#
# COMPACT_ATOMS: atom_id res chain seq x y z
N MET A 1 20.11 9.73 -27.64
CA MET A 1 20.52 11.03 -28.21
C MET A 1 20.39 12.06 -27.10
N GLY A 2 21.50 12.68 -26.67
CA GLY A 2 21.51 13.63 -25.55
C GLY A 2 21.03 15.04 -25.91
N LEU A 3 21.00 15.94 -24.93
CA LEU A 3 20.61 17.35 -25.14
C LEU A 3 21.66 18.08 -26.00
N SER A 4 21.28 18.51 -27.20
CA SER A 4 22.18 19.27 -28.09
C SER A 4 22.47 20.65 -27.52
N HIS A 5 23.73 21.10 -27.61
CA HIS A 5 24.20 22.39 -27.05
C HIS A 5 23.98 22.54 -25.55
N ALA A 6 23.86 21.45 -24.79
CA ALA A 6 23.58 21.48 -23.36
C ALA A 6 24.48 22.42 -22.52
N PRO A 7 25.79 22.58 -22.80
CA PRO A 7 26.63 23.54 -22.08
C PRO A 7 26.21 25.00 -22.25
N ASP A 8 25.47 25.33 -23.32
CA ASP A 8 25.03 26.68 -23.64
C ASP A 8 23.67 27.02 -23.00
N TYR A 9 23.08 26.09 -22.23
CA TYR A 9 21.77 26.30 -21.62
C TYR A 9 21.88 27.16 -20.37
N THR A 10 20.97 28.12 -20.25
CA THR A 10 20.76 28.91 -19.03
C THR A 10 19.60 28.31 -18.23
N TRP A 11 19.39 28.72 -16.98
CA TRP A 11 18.23 28.27 -16.20
C TRP A 11 17.35 29.46 -15.80
N SER A 12 16.06 29.20 -15.69
CA SER A 12 15.09 30.18 -15.19
C SER A 12 15.15 30.30 -13.66
N GLU A 13 14.60 31.39 -13.11
CA GLU A 13 14.40 31.56 -11.67
C GLU A 13 13.55 30.42 -11.09
N HIS A 14 12.52 29.98 -11.83
CA HIS A 14 11.70 28.85 -11.42
C HIS A 14 12.49 27.54 -11.31
N PHE A 15 13.47 27.33 -12.19
CA PHE A 15 14.34 26.17 -12.13
C PHE A 15 15.23 26.19 -10.87
N SER A 16 15.81 27.35 -10.53
CA SER A 16 16.63 27.48 -9.32
C SER A 16 15.82 27.24 -8.05
N ASP A 17 14.59 27.77 -7.97
CA ASP A 17 13.70 27.56 -6.82
C ASP A 17 13.39 26.08 -6.62
N ARG A 18 13.10 25.36 -7.72
CA ARG A 18 12.83 23.92 -7.67
C ARG A 18 14.06 23.10 -7.34
N ALA A 19 15.24 23.51 -7.80
CA ALA A 19 16.49 22.85 -7.46
C ALA A 19 16.78 22.96 -5.94
N LEU A 20 16.51 24.13 -5.35
CA LEU A 20 16.64 24.34 -3.91
C LEU A 20 15.60 23.56 -3.12
N GLU A 21 14.31 23.71 -3.47
CA GLU A 21 13.19 23.09 -2.75
C GLU A 21 13.25 21.56 -2.77
N ARG A 22 13.62 20.96 -3.91
CA ARG A 22 13.52 19.50 -4.11
C ARG A 22 14.82 18.75 -3.91
N PHE A 23 15.94 19.39 -4.19
CA PHE A 23 17.26 18.75 -4.18
C PHE A 23 18.25 19.42 -3.21
N GLY A 24 17.82 20.47 -2.50
CA GLY A 24 18.68 21.19 -1.55
C GLY A 24 19.86 21.90 -2.22
N VAL A 25 19.75 22.22 -3.51
CA VAL A 25 20.82 22.86 -4.29
C VAL A 25 20.65 24.36 -4.26
N ASP A 26 21.53 25.04 -3.52
CA ASP A 26 21.61 26.50 -3.48
C ASP A 26 22.17 27.09 -4.78
N SER A 27 21.92 28.39 -4.99
CA SER A 27 22.33 29.12 -6.19
C SER A 27 23.84 29.07 -6.45
N ASP A 28 24.67 29.03 -5.41
CA ASP A 28 26.14 29.00 -5.55
C ASP A 28 26.62 27.64 -6.07
N ARG A 29 25.90 26.56 -5.77
CA ARG A 29 26.20 25.19 -6.21
C ARG A 29 25.46 24.77 -7.47
N LEU A 30 24.44 25.52 -7.89
CA LEU A 30 23.55 25.16 -8.98
C LEU A 30 24.29 24.91 -10.30
N ALA A 31 25.22 25.80 -10.69
CA ALA A 31 25.99 25.66 -11.93
C ALA A 31 26.79 24.34 -11.96
N LYS A 32 27.44 24.00 -10.85
CA LYS A 32 28.23 22.77 -10.70
C LYS A 32 27.34 21.53 -10.68
N TRP A 33 26.16 21.63 -10.06
CA TRP A 33 25.17 20.56 -10.02
C TRP A 33 24.63 20.27 -11.42
N VAL A 34 24.19 21.28 -12.16
CA VAL A 34 23.71 21.14 -13.54
C VAL A 34 24.79 20.56 -14.46
N ALA A 35 26.03 21.04 -14.36
CA ALA A 35 27.15 20.54 -15.17
C ALA A 35 27.42 19.03 -15.01
N ARG A 36 27.18 18.48 -13.82
CA ARG A 36 27.32 17.03 -13.55
C ARG A 36 26.21 16.21 -14.22
N GLN A 37 25.02 16.78 -14.33
CA GLN A 37 23.85 16.10 -14.88
C GLN A 37 23.79 16.22 -16.41
N ILE A 38 24.30 17.31 -16.99
CA ILE A 38 24.23 17.58 -18.43
C ILE A 38 24.75 16.42 -19.29
N SER A 39 25.87 15.81 -18.90
CA SER A 39 26.50 14.74 -19.70
C SER A 39 25.69 13.45 -19.75
N SER A 40 24.82 13.21 -18.76
CA SER A 40 23.98 12.01 -18.67
C SER A 40 22.54 12.24 -19.14
N LEU A 41 22.19 13.44 -19.62
CA LEU A 41 20.83 13.75 -20.06
C LEU A 41 20.43 12.93 -21.29
N THR A 42 19.39 12.11 -21.14
CA THR A 42 18.74 11.35 -22.21
C THR A 42 17.28 11.79 -22.37
N LEU A 43 16.72 11.69 -23.57
CA LEU A 43 15.35 12.14 -23.84
C LEU A 43 14.34 11.25 -23.07
N TYR A 44 13.55 11.86 -22.17
CA TYR A 44 12.63 11.15 -21.25
C TYR A 44 11.27 10.82 -21.87
N SER A 45 10.72 11.70 -22.73
CA SER A 45 9.52 11.37 -23.53
C SER A 45 9.39 12.28 -24.75
N THR A 46 8.79 11.76 -25.82
CA THR A 46 8.31 12.52 -26.99
C THR A 46 6.83 12.90 -26.90
N GLU A 47 6.18 12.69 -25.75
CA GLU A 47 4.79 13.10 -25.60
C GLU A 47 4.72 14.63 -25.65
N THR A 48 3.95 15.10 -26.63
CA THR A 48 3.85 16.48 -27.01
C THR A 48 3.20 17.24 -25.85
N THR A 49 4.03 17.81 -24.97
CA THR A 49 3.60 18.98 -24.19
C THR A 49 3.04 19.98 -25.20
N SER A 50 2.03 20.77 -24.80
CA SER A 50 1.24 21.66 -25.66
C SER A 50 2.03 22.67 -26.52
N SER A 51 3.35 22.70 -26.37
CA SER A 51 4.34 23.43 -27.16
C SER A 51 5.46 22.46 -27.66
N PRO A 52 5.73 22.37 -28.97
CA PRO A 52 6.73 21.45 -29.55
C PRO A 52 8.19 21.78 -29.16
N ASP A 53 8.42 22.97 -28.62
CA ASP A 53 9.74 23.50 -28.28
C ASP A 53 10.23 23.06 -26.88
N VAL A 54 9.33 22.55 -26.05
CA VAL A 54 9.62 22.09 -24.68
C VAL A 54 9.77 20.57 -24.64
N LYS A 55 10.95 20.11 -24.26
CA LYS A 55 11.31 18.67 -24.19
C LYS A 55 11.78 18.30 -22.80
N LYS A 56 11.51 17.04 -22.42
CA LYS A 56 11.92 16.48 -21.13
C LYS A 56 13.12 15.56 -21.30
N TYR A 57 14.14 15.77 -20.48
CA TYR A 57 15.34 14.95 -20.42
C TYR A 57 15.48 14.36 -19.01
N VAL A 58 16.06 13.18 -18.87
CA VAL A 58 16.34 12.53 -17.58
C VAL A 58 17.84 12.29 -17.46
N SER A 59 18.42 12.57 -16.28
CA SER A 59 19.80 12.23 -15.96
C SER A 59 19.93 10.82 -15.36
N ASP A 60 21.14 10.29 -15.31
CA ASP A 60 21.43 8.99 -14.66
C ASP A 60 21.04 8.97 -13.18
N ASP A 61 21.07 10.13 -12.51
CA ASP A 61 20.64 10.30 -11.12
C ASP A 61 19.10 10.37 -10.98
N GLY A 62 18.35 10.07 -12.04
CA GLY A 62 16.90 10.06 -12.02
C GLY A 62 16.29 11.45 -11.91
N ILE A 63 16.93 12.51 -12.41
CA ILE A 63 16.39 13.88 -12.37
C ILE A 63 15.86 14.25 -13.75
N ILE A 64 14.59 14.67 -13.81
CA ILE A 64 13.97 15.19 -15.03
C ILE A 64 14.22 16.69 -15.15
N PHE A 65 14.77 17.08 -16.29
CA PHE A 65 14.97 18.44 -16.75
C PHE A 65 13.93 18.77 -17.82
N VAL A 66 13.15 19.82 -17.59
CA VAL A 66 12.27 20.39 -18.61
C VAL A 66 13.01 21.52 -19.31
N CYS A 67 13.27 21.34 -20.60
CA CYS A 67 14.11 22.23 -21.41
C CYS A 67 13.29 22.89 -22.51
N ASP A 68 13.38 24.21 -22.63
CA ASP A 68 12.99 24.93 -23.83
C ASP A 68 14.18 24.90 -24.80
N THR A 69 14.02 24.16 -25.90
CA THR A 69 15.10 23.91 -26.87
C THR A 69 15.34 25.06 -27.83
N VAL A 70 14.39 26.00 -27.95
CA VAL A 70 14.52 27.21 -28.77
C VAL A 70 15.26 28.28 -27.98
N LYS A 71 14.83 28.54 -26.73
CA LYS A 71 15.47 29.53 -25.85
C LYS A 71 16.76 29.02 -25.20
N ARG A 72 17.00 27.71 -25.27
CA ARG A 72 18.10 27.01 -24.58
C ARG A 72 18.06 27.31 -23.08
N THR A 73 16.90 27.09 -22.47
CA THR A 73 16.67 27.38 -21.05
C THR A 73 16.12 26.17 -20.33
N PHE A 74 16.69 25.83 -19.17
CA PHE A 74 16.10 24.93 -18.21
C PHE A 74 14.95 25.63 -17.48
N VAL A 75 13.74 25.10 -17.67
CA VAL A 75 12.49 25.70 -17.20
C VAL A 75 12.15 25.22 -15.79
N THR A 76 12.29 23.91 -15.54
CA THR A 76 12.04 23.32 -14.20
C THR A 76 12.74 21.96 -14.07
N CYS A 77 12.90 21.48 -12.83
CA CYS A 77 13.45 20.17 -12.52
C CYS A 77 12.62 19.43 -11.46
N TYR A 78 12.58 18.10 -11.58
CA TYR A 78 11.90 17.23 -10.62
C TYR A 78 12.42 15.80 -10.72
N GLU A 79 12.22 14.99 -9.68
CA GLU A 79 12.67 13.60 -9.67
C GLU A 79 11.84 12.75 -10.65
N ALA A 80 12.51 11.84 -11.34
CA ALA A 80 11.90 10.86 -12.21
C ALA A 80 11.15 9.85 -11.35
N ASN A 81 9.86 10.08 -11.14
CA ASN A 81 8.96 9.18 -10.42
C ASN A 81 8.78 7.79 -11.08
N ASP A 82 9.54 7.42 -12.11
CA ASP A 82 9.32 6.19 -12.92
C ASP A 82 10.59 5.38 -13.26
N MET A 83 11.76 5.64 -12.66
CA MET A 83 12.93 4.77 -12.87
C MET A 83 12.97 3.62 -11.86
N LEU A 84 12.24 2.54 -12.16
CA LEU A 84 12.53 1.20 -11.65
C LEU A 84 13.07 0.33 -12.79
N ALA A 85 13.96 -0.58 -12.41
CA ALA A 85 14.81 -1.41 -13.27
C ALA A 85 14.12 -1.98 -14.51
N GLU A 86 14.87 -2.00 -15.61
CA GLU A 86 14.64 -2.73 -16.87
C GLU A 86 13.23 -3.30 -17.11
N GLY A 87 12.46 -2.59 -17.94
CA GLY A 87 11.55 -3.26 -18.88
C GLY A 87 10.09 -3.45 -18.48
N GLN A 88 9.65 -3.07 -17.28
CA GLN A 88 8.21 -3.00 -16.98
C GLN A 88 7.84 -1.62 -16.43
N LYS A 89 7.10 -0.86 -17.25
CA LYS A 89 6.39 0.36 -16.84
C LYS A 89 5.32 -0.04 -15.82
N ILE A 90 5.69 -0.07 -14.54
CA ILE A 90 4.75 0.02 -13.43
C ILE A 90 5.09 1.36 -12.78
N THR A 91 4.19 2.33 -12.90
CA THR A 91 4.39 3.65 -12.28
C THR A 91 4.57 3.47 -10.76
N ILE A 92 5.37 4.31 -10.09
CA ILE A 92 5.48 4.26 -8.61
C ILE A 92 4.10 4.31 -7.95
N HIS A 93 3.14 5.00 -8.58
CA HIS A 93 1.75 4.98 -8.18
C HIS A 93 1.15 3.57 -8.20
N GLU A 94 1.26 2.83 -9.30
CA GLU A 94 0.75 1.46 -9.40
C GLU A 94 1.45 0.52 -8.42
N TYR A 95 2.77 0.62 -8.24
CA TYR A 95 3.51 -0.19 -7.26
C TYR A 95 3.07 0.12 -5.83
N ASN A 96 2.95 1.40 -5.47
CA ASN A 96 2.49 1.81 -4.14
C ASN A 96 1.03 1.44 -3.90
N VAL A 97 0.18 1.55 -4.92
CA VAL A 97 -1.23 1.12 -4.87
C VAL A 97 -1.31 -0.38 -4.68
N GLU A 98 -0.49 -1.17 -5.37
CA GLU A 98 -0.43 -2.63 -5.21
C GLU A 98 0.07 -3.01 -3.83
N LEU A 99 1.16 -2.38 -3.35
CA LEU A 99 1.71 -2.61 -2.02
C LEU A 99 0.68 -2.27 -0.94
N PHE A 100 0.03 -1.11 -1.05
CA PHE A 100 -1.01 -0.68 -0.14
C PHE A 100 -2.23 -1.61 -0.16
N SER A 101 -2.69 -2.03 -1.35
CA SER A 101 -3.77 -3.00 -1.51
C SER A 101 -3.43 -4.34 -0.85
N LYS A 102 -2.18 -4.79 -1.00
CA LYS A 102 -1.67 -6.00 -0.35
C LYS A 102 -1.62 -5.87 1.16
N GLU A 103 -1.19 -4.72 1.69
CA GLU A 103 -1.18 -4.44 3.13
C GLU A 103 -2.60 -4.35 3.71
N LEU A 104 -3.52 -3.68 3.01
CA LEU A 104 -4.94 -3.64 3.37
C LEU A 104 -5.54 -5.04 3.41
N THR A 105 -5.24 -5.88 2.42
CA THR A 105 -5.72 -7.26 2.37
C THR A 105 -5.19 -8.06 3.56
N LYS A 106 -3.88 -7.96 3.86
CA LYS A 106 -3.29 -8.60 5.06
C LYS A 106 -3.95 -8.12 6.35
N LEU A 107 -4.19 -6.81 6.46
CA LEU A 107 -4.81 -6.22 7.64
C LEU A 107 -6.26 -6.70 7.81
N ALA A 108 -7.04 -6.71 6.74
CA ALA A 108 -8.41 -7.22 6.73
C ALA A 108 -8.46 -8.69 7.14
N HIS A 109 -7.55 -9.53 6.61
CA HIS A 109 -7.44 -10.94 7.01
C HIS A 109 -7.13 -11.08 8.51
N LYS A 110 -6.20 -10.28 9.04
CA LYS A 110 -5.87 -10.27 10.47
C LYS A 110 -7.08 -9.92 11.33
N TYR A 111 -7.86 -8.91 10.95
CA TYR A 111 -9.06 -8.53 11.71
C TYR A 111 -10.16 -9.60 11.65
N ARG A 112 -10.38 -10.25 10.50
CA ARG A 112 -11.33 -11.38 10.39
C ARG A 112 -10.97 -12.54 11.32
N LEU A 113 -9.68 -12.86 11.43
CA LEU A 113 -9.20 -13.87 12.38
C LEU A 113 -9.41 -13.43 13.83
N LYS A 114 -9.13 -12.16 14.15
CA LYS A 114 -9.35 -11.61 15.49
C LYS A 114 -10.83 -11.65 15.89
N ASP A 115 -11.74 -11.25 15.01
CA ASP A 115 -13.18 -11.33 15.26
C ASP A 115 -13.63 -12.76 15.58
N SER A 116 -13.13 -13.73 14.83
CA SER A 116 -13.42 -15.16 15.04
C SER A 116 -12.88 -15.64 16.38
N GLN A 117 -11.68 -15.18 16.76
CA GLN A 117 -11.08 -15.48 18.06
C GLN A 117 -11.92 -14.91 19.21
N GLU A 118 -12.38 -13.66 19.12
CA GLU A 118 -13.23 -13.04 20.15
C GLU A 118 -14.59 -13.76 20.27
N MET A 119 -15.20 -14.18 19.15
CA MET A 119 -16.43 -14.99 19.19
C MET A 119 -16.21 -16.35 19.85
N LEU A 120 -15.06 -16.99 19.64
CA LEU A 120 -14.73 -18.25 20.31
C LEU A 120 -14.49 -18.03 21.81
N LEU A 121 -13.81 -16.94 22.18
CA LEU A 121 -13.61 -16.56 23.58
C LEU A 121 -14.95 -16.29 24.28
N SER A 122 -15.88 -15.58 23.65
CA SER A 122 -17.21 -15.35 24.22
C SER A 122 -18.05 -16.61 24.36
N THR A 123 -17.74 -17.67 23.59
CA THR A 123 -18.46 -18.95 23.60
C THR A 123 -17.80 -19.98 24.53
N LYS A 124 -16.60 -19.70 25.04
CA LYS A 124 -15.83 -20.63 25.86
C LYS A 124 -16.59 -21.09 27.10
N GLU A 125 -17.20 -20.16 27.84
CA GLU A 125 -17.95 -20.47 29.06
C GLU A 125 -19.13 -21.41 28.78
N HIS A 126 -19.84 -21.18 27.66
CA HIS A 126 -20.94 -22.03 27.21
C HIS A 126 -20.47 -23.45 26.82
N LEU A 127 -19.30 -23.58 26.18
CA LEU A 127 -18.72 -24.90 25.87
C LEU A 127 -18.34 -25.68 27.13
N GLU A 128 -17.75 -24.99 28.11
CA GLU A 128 -17.39 -25.59 29.40
C GLU A 128 -18.65 -26.00 30.18
N ALA A 129 -19.66 -25.13 30.25
CA ALA A 129 -20.94 -25.42 30.90
C ALA A 129 -21.66 -26.60 30.23
N PHE A 130 -21.73 -26.61 28.89
CA PHE A 130 -22.30 -27.72 28.12
C PHE A 130 -21.60 -29.05 28.46
N TYR A 131 -20.26 -29.05 28.48
CA TYR A 131 -19.49 -30.25 28.80
C TYR A 131 -19.76 -30.75 30.23
N GLN A 132 -19.78 -29.85 31.22
CA GLN A 132 -20.03 -30.22 32.62
C GLN A 132 -21.45 -30.75 32.84
N LEU A 133 -22.45 -30.13 32.21
CA LEU A 133 -23.84 -30.58 32.26
C LEU A 133 -24.00 -31.95 31.61
N ALA A 134 -23.42 -32.15 30.42
CA ALA A 134 -23.45 -33.43 29.73
C ALA A 134 -22.79 -34.53 30.58
N HIS A 135 -21.61 -34.26 31.14
CA HIS A 135 -20.91 -35.22 31.99
C HIS A 135 -21.72 -35.58 33.25
N THR A 136 -22.33 -34.59 33.89
CA THR A 136 -23.20 -34.80 35.06
C THR A 136 -24.40 -35.67 34.73
N LEU A 137 -25.02 -35.46 33.56
CA LEU A 137 -26.16 -36.26 33.10
C LEU A 137 -25.76 -37.69 32.71
N MET A 138 -24.56 -37.90 32.20
CA MET A 138 -24.06 -39.23 31.81
C MET A 138 -23.68 -40.10 33.01
N VAL A 139 -23.09 -39.50 34.06
CA VAL A 139 -22.52 -40.24 35.20
C VAL A 139 -23.42 -40.17 36.45
N GLY A 140 -24.32 -39.18 36.51
CA GLY A 140 -25.18 -38.92 37.66
C GLY A 140 -26.32 -39.92 37.83
N ARG A 141 -26.90 -39.95 39.04
CA ARG A 141 -28.16 -40.68 39.29
C ARG A 141 -29.31 -40.01 38.54
N LEU A 142 -30.23 -40.82 38.03
CA LEU A 142 -31.45 -40.36 37.38
C LEU A 142 -32.44 -39.85 38.45
N THR A 143 -32.65 -38.54 38.47
CA THR A 143 -33.57 -37.82 39.36
C THR A 143 -34.38 -36.81 38.57
N GLU A 144 -35.43 -36.24 39.16
CA GLU A 144 -36.21 -35.19 38.47
C GLU A 144 -35.38 -33.92 38.17
N LYS A 145 -34.34 -33.65 38.96
CA LYS A 145 -33.41 -32.53 38.68
C LYS A 145 -32.73 -32.68 37.32
N ASN A 146 -32.61 -33.90 36.78
CA ASN A 146 -32.04 -34.14 35.46
C ASN A 146 -32.86 -33.47 34.34
N TYR A 147 -34.17 -33.26 34.51
CA TYR A 147 -34.97 -32.51 33.52
C TYR A 147 -34.55 -31.04 33.42
N GLN A 148 -34.23 -30.40 34.55
CA GLN A 148 -33.73 -29.02 34.57
C GLN A 148 -32.33 -28.93 33.95
N LEU A 149 -31.44 -29.87 34.29
CA LEU A 149 -30.10 -29.95 33.70
C LEU A 149 -30.15 -30.20 32.18
N LEU A 150 -31.11 -31.00 31.70
CA LEU A 150 -31.34 -31.20 30.26
C LEU A 150 -31.80 -29.92 29.57
N SER A 151 -32.67 -29.13 30.19
CA SER A 151 -33.08 -27.83 29.65
C SER A 151 -31.88 -26.88 29.54
N GLN A 152 -31.08 -26.77 30.60
CA GLN A 152 -29.87 -25.94 30.60
C GLN A 152 -28.87 -26.41 29.53
N LEU A 153 -28.69 -27.73 29.37
CA LEU A 153 -27.82 -28.29 28.34
C LEU A 153 -28.27 -27.87 26.93
N ILE A 154 -29.58 -27.85 26.67
CA ILE A 154 -30.13 -27.39 25.40
C ILE A 154 -29.88 -25.90 25.18
N ASP A 155 -30.03 -25.08 26.22
CA ASP A 155 -29.77 -23.63 26.16
C ASP A 155 -28.29 -23.37 25.82
N GLU A 156 -27.37 -24.05 26.50
CA GLU A 156 -25.92 -23.96 26.22
C GLU A 156 -25.59 -24.40 24.78
N TYR A 157 -26.21 -25.48 24.29
CA TYR A 157 -26.06 -25.90 22.90
C TYR A 157 -26.52 -24.82 21.92
N HIS A 158 -27.65 -24.15 22.19
CA HIS A 158 -28.14 -23.09 21.33
C HIS A 158 -27.22 -21.88 21.28
N ALA A 159 -26.62 -21.49 22.42
CA ALA A 159 -25.62 -20.44 22.47
C ALA A 159 -24.39 -20.78 21.62
N VAL A 160 -23.84 -21.98 21.79
CA VAL A 160 -22.70 -22.47 21.00
C VAL A 160 -23.05 -22.52 19.51
N LYS A 161 -24.22 -23.06 19.17
CA LYS A 161 -24.70 -23.16 17.78
C LYS A 161 -24.84 -21.78 17.12
N ALA A 162 -25.36 -20.79 17.84
CA ALA A 162 -25.51 -19.44 17.32
C ALA A 162 -24.14 -18.82 16.98
N ALA A 163 -23.16 -18.95 17.86
CA ALA A 163 -21.80 -18.47 17.60
C ALA A 163 -21.16 -19.17 16.39
N MET A 164 -21.29 -20.50 16.30
CA MET A 164 -20.75 -21.26 15.18
C MET A 164 -21.40 -20.89 13.85
N LYS A 165 -22.71 -20.60 13.84
CA LYS A 165 -23.42 -20.15 12.63
C LYS A 165 -22.86 -18.84 12.08
N VAL A 166 -22.46 -17.90 12.95
CA VAL A 166 -21.87 -16.63 12.52
C VAL A 166 -20.49 -16.87 11.88
N ILE A 167 -19.67 -17.73 12.48
CA ILE A 167 -18.37 -18.11 11.91
C ILE A 167 -18.56 -18.82 10.56
N GLU A 168 -19.56 -19.70 10.45
CA GLU A 168 -19.89 -20.41 9.22
C GLU A 168 -20.37 -19.47 8.11
N GLN A 169 -21.17 -18.46 8.43
CA GLN A 169 -21.58 -17.42 7.46
C GLN A 169 -20.38 -16.65 6.92
N LYS A 170 -19.37 -16.42 7.75
CA LYS A 170 -18.09 -15.81 7.37
C LYS A 170 -17.10 -16.80 6.77
N ARG A 171 -17.49 -18.04 6.45
CA ARG A 171 -16.56 -19.06 5.91
C ARG A 171 -15.85 -18.62 4.63
N GLY A 172 -16.49 -17.78 3.82
CA GLY A 172 -15.89 -17.19 2.63
C GLY A 172 -14.70 -16.26 2.94
N ASP A 173 -14.72 -15.60 4.10
CA ASP A 173 -13.65 -14.69 4.55
C ASP A 173 -12.34 -15.41 4.87
N PHE A 174 -12.40 -16.75 5.06
CA PHE A 174 -11.25 -17.61 5.35
C PHE A 174 -10.71 -18.35 4.12
N LYS A 175 -11.34 -18.20 2.94
CA LYS A 175 -10.80 -18.72 1.69
C LYS A 175 -9.79 -17.71 1.14
N CYS A 176 -8.50 -18.01 1.36
CA CYS A 176 -7.38 -17.34 0.70
C CYS A 176 -7.26 -17.83 -0.75
#